data_AF-W2IBG9-F1
#
_entry.id   AF-W2IBG9-F1
#
_cell.length_a   1.000
_cell.length_b   1.000
_cell.length_c   1.000
_cell.angle_alpha   90.00
_cell.angle_beta   90.00
_cell.angle_gamma   90.00
#
_symmetry.space_group_name_H-M   'P 1'
#
loop_
_entity.id
_entity.type
_entity.pdbx_description
1 polymer ?
#
loop_
_entity_poly.entity_id
_entity_poly.type
_entity_poly.pdbx_seq_one_letter_code
_entity_poly.pdbx_strand_id
1 'polypeptide(L)'
;MHSVDIPQAHDLAERVRAKLSVCSFFRQRSDDSVSVYVMSMMDPMSDKVRRLVVPCFIKTLLSTLKYAYCGEMKKLSQALNDRYAELKHVGPPNPDHNCITCMKPMRVWRFGKLATSPTTCKLCFGYVCNSCKIEKKLSFMNADLKMTQRKVSFCSSCVSDAMGVSPSEIPKASDCWPHAAGLSRLCNQSGMWSTVLDNESSAVSHDFANTR
;
A
#
# COMPACT_ATOMS: atom_id res chain seq x y z
N MET A 1 -12.67 -16.58 5.65
CA MET A 1 -12.34 -16.58 7.09
C MET A 1 -13.63 -16.50 7.88
N HIS A 2 -13.81 -17.34 8.88
CA HIS A 2 -15.03 -17.37 9.68
C HIS A 2 -14.69 -17.65 11.15
N SER A 3 -15.37 -16.98 12.07
CA SER A 3 -15.27 -17.25 13.50
C SER A 3 -15.75 -18.66 13.81
N VAL A 4 -15.02 -19.37 14.65
CA VAL A 4 -15.42 -20.68 15.16
C VAL A 4 -15.40 -20.65 16.69
N ASP A 5 -16.28 -21.45 17.28
CA ASP A 5 -16.33 -21.62 18.73
C ASP A 5 -15.43 -22.80 19.12
N ILE A 6 -14.55 -22.56 20.09
CA ILE A 6 -13.55 -23.52 20.56
C ILE A 6 -13.72 -23.62 22.08
N PRO A 7 -13.98 -24.81 22.65
CA PRO A 7 -14.25 -24.95 24.08
C PRO A 7 -13.14 -24.39 24.98
N GLN A 8 -11.88 -24.51 24.57
CA GLN A 8 -10.73 -23.99 25.31
C GLN A 8 -10.64 -22.46 25.29
N ALA A 9 -11.29 -21.80 24.32
CA ALA A 9 -11.34 -20.35 24.19
C ALA A 9 -12.71 -19.83 24.67
N HIS A 10 -12.92 -19.84 25.98
CA HIS A 10 -14.14 -19.33 26.62
C HIS A 10 -14.20 -17.80 26.58
N ASP A 11 -15.38 -17.25 26.88
CA ASP A 11 -15.57 -15.81 26.99
C ASP A 11 -14.81 -15.25 28.19
N LEU A 12 -14.08 -14.16 27.96
CA LEU A 12 -13.28 -13.51 28.98
C LEU A 12 -14.07 -12.36 29.62
N ALA A 13 -13.95 -12.21 30.94
CA ALA A 13 -14.54 -11.08 31.64
C ALA A 13 -14.05 -9.74 31.02
N GLU A 14 -14.96 -8.77 30.92
CA GLU A 14 -14.73 -7.43 30.36
C GLU A 14 -14.36 -7.38 28.86
N ARG A 15 -14.38 -8.51 28.15
CA ARG A 15 -14.15 -8.57 26.70
C ARG A 15 -15.39 -9.05 25.98
N VAL A 16 -15.60 -8.51 24.78
CA VAL A 16 -16.71 -8.92 23.91
C VAL A 16 -16.14 -9.74 22.76
N ARG A 17 -16.58 -10.99 22.63
CA ARG A 17 -16.18 -11.91 21.56
C ARG A 17 -17.06 -11.72 20.32
N ALA A 18 -16.68 -10.83 19.41
CA ALA A 18 -17.44 -10.64 18.17
C ALA A 18 -17.42 -11.91 17.27
N LYS A 19 -18.54 -12.18 16.59
CA LYS A 19 -18.61 -13.19 15.52
C LYS A 19 -18.41 -12.51 14.17
N LEU A 20 -17.49 -13.04 13.37
CA LEU A 20 -17.05 -12.44 12.12
C LEU A 20 -17.03 -13.49 11.01
N SER A 21 -17.56 -13.14 9.84
CA SER A 21 -17.41 -13.89 8.60
C SER A 21 -16.91 -12.95 7.51
N VAL A 22 -15.81 -13.29 6.85
CA VAL A 22 -15.26 -12.51 5.73
C VAL A 22 -14.90 -13.44 4.59
N CYS A 23 -15.35 -13.11 3.39
CA CYS A 23 -15.00 -13.77 2.15
C CYS A 23 -14.47 -12.72 1.16
N SER A 24 -13.39 -13.05 0.46
CA SER A 24 -12.80 -12.17 -0.54
C SER A 24 -12.55 -12.95 -1.82
N PHE A 25 -12.94 -12.39 -2.96
CA PHE A 25 -12.63 -12.90 -4.29
C PHE A 25 -11.73 -11.92 -5.02
N PHE A 26 -10.67 -12.43 -5.62
CA PHE A 26 -9.73 -11.68 -6.42
C PHE A 26 -9.87 -12.16 -7.86
N ARG A 27 -10.14 -11.24 -8.78
CA ARG A 27 -10.25 -11.53 -10.21
C ARG A 27 -9.33 -10.61 -10.97
N GLN A 28 -8.34 -11.17 -11.66
CA GLN A 28 -7.51 -10.40 -12.59
C GLN A 28 -8.39 -9.91 -13.76
N ARG A 29 -8.32 -8.61 -14.08
CA ARG A 29 -9.03 -8.00 -15.21
C ARG A 29 -8.10 -7.69 -16.38
N SER A 30 -6.85 -7.34 -16.08
CA SER A 30 -5.74 -7.15 -17.03
C SER A 30 -4.41 -7.53 -16.34
N ASP A 31 -3.29 -7.48 -17.06
CA ASP A 31 -1.96 -7.77 -16.49
C ASP A 31 -1.56 -6.85 -15.34
N ASP A 32 -2.15 -5.65 -15.28
CA ASP A 32 -1.88 -4.61 -14.29
C ASP A 32 -3.04 -4.35 -13.31
N SER A 33 -4.16 -5.07 -13.42
CA SER A 33 -5.33 -4.82 -12.58
C SER A 33 -6.04 -6.07 -12.05
N VAL A 34 -6.49 -5.97 -10.80
CA VAL A 34 -7.25 -7.00 -10.10
C VAL A 34 -8.49 -6.37 -9.49
N SER A 35 -9.66 -6.89 -9.85
CA SER A 35 -10.92 -6.61 -9.16
C SER A 35 -10.98 -7.40 -7.86
N VAL A 36 -11.27 -6.71 -6.76
CA VAL A 36 -11.38 -7.30 -5.43
C VAL A 36 -12.83 -7.16 -4.96
N TYR A 37 -13.47 -8.29 -4.71
CA TYR A 37 -14.80 -8.36 -4.10
C TYR A 37 -14.64 -8.83 -2.67
N VAL A 38 -15.11 -8.06 -1.70
CA VAL A 38 -15.06 -8.44 -0.29
C VAL A 38 -16.46 -8.38 0.29
N MET A 39 -16.89 -9.49 0.86
CA MET A 39 -18.13 -9.60 1.62
C MET A 39 -17.80 -9.92 3.07
N SER A 40 -18.47 -9.23 3.98
CA SER A 40 -18.21 -9.39 5.41
C SER A 40 -19.45 -9.18 6.24
N MET A 41 -19.61 -10.02 7.26
CA MET A 41 -20.67 -9.93 8.27
C MET A 41 -20.03 -9.94 9.66
N MET A 42 -20.48 -9.04 10.52
CA MET A 42 -20.00 -8.93 11.90
C MET A 42 -21.18 -8.80 12.85
N ASP A 43 -21.19 -9.63 13.89
CA ASP A 43 -22.03 -9.48 15.07
C ASP A 43 -21.15 -9.05 16.26
N PRO A 44 -21.23 -7.79 16.71
CA PRO A 44 -20.45 -7.30 17.84
C PRO A 44 -20.98 -7.76 19.20
N MET A 45 -22.02 -8.61 19.28
CA MET A 45 -22.65 -9.20 20.49
C MET A 45 -23.15 -8.21 21.56
N SER A 46 -22.84 -6.92 21.46
CA SER A 46 -23.27 -5.88 22.40
C SER A 46 -23.51 -4.56 21.67
N ASP A 47 -24.72 -4.01 21.83
CA ASP A 47 -25.11 -2.74 21.23
C ASP A 47 -24.26 -1.56 21.73
N LYS A 48 -23.75 -1.66 22.95
CA LYS A 48 -22.92 -0.62 23.58
C LYS A 48 -21.60 -0.43 22.82
N VAL A 49 -21.01 -1.51 22.30
CA VAL A 49 -19.73 -1.45 21.56
C VAL A 49 -19.92 -1.39 20.04
N ARG A 50 -21.10 -1.77 19.53
CA ARG A 50 -21.43 -1.77 18.09
C ARG A 50 -21.09 -0.44 17.39
N ARG A 51 -21.45 0.68 18.01
CA ARG A 51 -21.23 2.04 17.45
C ARG A 51 -19.74 2.38 17.28
N LEU A 52 -18.86 1.76 18.07
CA LEU A 52 -17.41 1.99 18.01
C LEU A 52 -16.70 0.97 17.11
N VAL A 53 -17.12 -0.29 17.17
CA VAL A 53 -16.45 -1.41 16.48
C VAL A 53 -16.78 -1.43 15.00
N VAL A 54 -18.03 -1.23 14.61
CA VAL A 54 -18.46 -1.34 13.20
C VAL A 54 -17.71 -0.37 12.28
N PRO A 55 -17.55 0.92 12.62
CA PRO A 55 -16.76 1.84 11.78
C PRO A 55 -15.29 1.43 11.66
N CYS A 56 -14.70 0.93 12.75
CA CYS A 56 -13.32 0.42 12.75
C CYS A 56 -13.17 -0.80 11.83
N PHE A 57 -14.15 -1.68 11.86
CA PHE A 57 -14.21 -2.86 11.02
C PHE A 57 -14.32 -2.51 9.53
N ILE A 58 -15.26 -1.64 9.15
CA ILE A 58 -15.42 -1.16 7.76
C ILE A 58 -14.13 -0.52 7.26
N LYS A 59 -13.50 0.32 8.08
CA LYS A 59 -12.22 0.94 7.71
C LYS A 59 -11.12 -0.09 7.48
N THR A 60 -11.08 -1.13 8.29
CA THR A 60 -10.13 -2.23 8.15
C THR A 60 -10.36 -2.98 6.85
N LEU A 61 -11.61 -3.28 6.50
CA LEU A 61 -11.95 -3.89 5.21
C LEU A 61 -11.54 -3.01 4.04
N LEU A 62 -11.89 -1.72 4.05
CA LEU A 62 -11.52 -0.81 2.96
C LEU A 62 -10.01 -0.61 2.83
N SER A 63 -9.24 -0.79 3.92
CA SER A 63 -7.78 -0.74 3.85
C SER A 63 -7.19 -1.84 2.96
N THR A 64 -7.89 -2.97 2.81
CA THR A 64 -7.46 -4.04 1.89
C THR A 64 -7.47 -3.59 0.43
N LEU A 65 -8.30 -2.62 0.06
CA LEU A 65 -8.30 -2.07 -1.29
C LEU A 65 -7.00 -1.30 -1.61
N LYS A 66 -6.23 -0.91 -0.59
CA LYS A 66 -4.92 -0.27 -0.75
C LYS A 66 -3.78 -1.26 -0.91
N TYR A 67 -4.05 -2.58 -0.95
CA TYR A 67 -3.01 -3.59 -1.08
C TYR A 67 -2.13 -3.40 -2.33
N ALA A 68 -2.67 -2.86 -3.43
CA ALA A 68 -1.88 -2.53 -4.61
C ALA A 68 -0.75 -1.53 -4.26
N TYR A 69 -1.11 -0.41 -3.63
CA TYR A 69 -0.14 0.59 -3.19
C TYR A 69 0.82 0.04 -2.13
N CYS A 70 0.32 -0.72 -1.15
CA CYS A 70 1.18 -1.33 -0.14
C CYS A 70 2.17 -2.33 -0.76
N GLY A 71 1.73 -3.09 -1.77
CA GLY A 71 2.55 -4.02 -2.54
C GLY A 71 3.64 -3.30 -3.33
N GLU A 72 3.30 -2.21 -4.03
CA GLU A 72 4.28 -1.36 -4.71
C GLU A 72 5.36 -0.84 -3.75
N MET A 73 4.97 -0.33 -2.57
CA MET A 73 5.95 0.20 -1.62
C MET A 73 6.81 -0.92 -1.02
N LYS A 74 6.23 -2.10 -0.83
CA LYS A 74 6.97 -3.29 -0.38
C LYS A 74 7.98 -3.75 -1.43
N LYS A 75 7.61 -3.77 -2.72
CA LYS A 75 8.52 -4.08 -3.83
C LYS A 75 9.72 -3.13 -3.86
N LEU A 76 9.48 -1.82 -3.74
CA LEU A 76 10.56 -0.82 -3.68
C LEU A 76 11.43 -0.96 -2.43
N SER A 77 10.84 -1.25 -1.28
CA SER A 77 11.57 -1.49 -0.03
C SER A 77 12.46 -2.73 -0.13
N GLN A 78 11.92 -3.81 -0.70
CA GLN A 78 12.67 -5.04 -0.95
C GLN A 78 13.85 -4.78 -1.90
N ALA A 79 13.60 -4.16 -3.05
CA ALA A 79 14.64 -3.82 -4.02
C ALA A 79 15.76 -2.96 -3.42
N LEU A 80 15.43 -2.05 -2.49
CA LEU A 80 16.44 -1.29 -1.75
C LEU A 80 17.26 -2.20 -0.83
N ASN A 81 16.61 -3.04 -0.03
CA ASN A 81 17.31 -3.94 0.89
C ASN A 81 18.25 -4.88 0.12
N ASP A 82 17.79 -5.45 -0.98
CA ASP A 82 18.59 -6.32 -1.84
C ASP A 82 19.79 -5.54 -2.41
N ARG A 83 19.56 -4.33 -2.94
CA ARG A 83 20.66 -3.47 -3.42
C ARG A 83 21.65 -3.10 -2.31
N TYR A 84 21.19 -2.82 -1.09
CA TYR A 84 22.06 -2.51 0.03
C TYR A 84 22.84 -3.73 0.55
N ALA A 85 22.29 -4.93 0.45
CA ALA A 85 22.98 -6.17 0.81
C ALA A 85 24.10 -6.51 -0.20
N GLU A 86 23.86 -6.26 -1.49
CA GLU A 86 24.82 -6.50 -2.58
C GLU A 86 25.93 -5.43 -2.67
N LEU A 87 25.82 -4.33 -1.92
CA LEU A 87 26.81 -3.26 -1.93
C LEU A 87 28.09 -3.66 -1.19
N LYS A 88 29.03 -4.26 -1.94
CA LYS A 88 30.45 -4.26 -1.58
C LYS A 88 31.30 -3.24 -2.36
N HIS A 89 30.91 -2.82 -3.56
CA HIS A 89 31.74 -1.92 -4.39
C HIS A 89 30.94 -1.11 -5.43
N VAL A 90 30.15 -0.11 -5.01
CA VAL A 90 29.59 0.88 -5.96
C VAL A 90 30.07 2.27 -5.55
N GLY A 91 31.09 2.74 -6.25
CA GLY A 91 31.58 4.11 -6.14
C GLY A 91 30.55 5.13 -6.63
N PRO A 92 30.78 6.43 -6.40
CA PRO A 92 29.86 7.49 -6.79
C PRO A 92 29.60 7.43 -8.31
N PRO A 93 28.34 7.40 -8.73
CA PRO A 93 28.01 7.27 -10.13
C PRO A 93 28.19 8.61 -10.83
N ASN A 94 28.93 8.52 -11.93
CA ASN A 94 29.07 9.50 -12.98
C ASN A 94 29.90 10.76 -12.63
N PRO A 95 31.11 10.93 -13.20
CA PRO A 95 31.89 12.16 -13.04
C PRO A 95 31.20 13.38 -13.66
N ASP A 96 30.27 13.19 -14.60
CA ASP A 96 29.73 14.28 -15.41
C ASP A 96 28.49 14.96 -14.81
N HIS A 97 28.03 14.58 -13.61
CA HIS A 97 26.87 15.20 -12.93
C HIS A 97 25.60 15.31 -13.80
N ASN A 98 25.38 14.36 -14.72
CA ASN A 98 24.20 14.34 -15.58
C ASN A 98 23.05 13.54 -14.96
N CYS A 99 21.81 13.96 -15.21
CA CYS A 99 20.62 13.24 -14.77
C CYS A 99 20.51 11.87 -15.48
N ILE A 100 20.40 10.78 -14.72
CA ILE A 100 20.33 9.41 -15.25
C ILE A 100 19.09 9.14 -16.12
N THR A 101 18.05 9.97 -16.02
CA THR A 101 16.80 9.78 -16.78
C THR A 101 16.76 10.59 -18.06
N CYS A 102 17.10 11.88 -18.01
CA CYS A 102 16.99 12.79 -19.15
C CYS A 102 18.34 13.22 -19.74
N MET A 103 19.45 12.75 -19.17
CA MET A 103 20.84 13.06 -19.56
C MET A 103 21.21 14.55 -19.54
N LYS A 104 20.32 15.42 -19.07
CA LYS A 104 20.59 16.85 -18.92
C LYS A 104 21.60 17.07 -17.79
N PRO A 105 22.56 18.00 -17.97
CA PRO A 105 23.49 18.36 -16.91
C PRO A 105 22.72 18.93 -15.72
N MET A 106 23.06 18.47 -14.52
CA MET A 106 22.46 18.99 -13.31
C MET A 106 22.95 20.43 -13.12
N ARG A 107 22.03 21.39 -13.01
CA ARG A 107 22.36 22.79 -12.77
C ARG A 107 22.92 22.94 -11.35
N VAL A 108 24.24 22.78 -11.18
CA VAL A 108 24.96 23.24 -10.00
C VAL A 108 25.11 24.75 -10.15
N TRP A 109 24.06 25.51 -9.84
CA TRP A 109 24.08 26.97 -9.87
C TRP A 109 25.08 27.46 -8.80
N ARG A 110 26.34 27.66 -9.18
CA ARG A 110 27.31 28.47 -8.45
C ARG A 110 26.94 29.94 -8.69
N PHE A 111 26.13 30.53 -7.80
CA PHE A 111 26.11 31.96 -7.45
C PHE A 111 25.00 32.20 -6.41
N GLY A 112 25.39 32.32 -5.14
CA GLY A 112 24.67 33.09 -4.11
C GLY A 112 23.43 32.48 -3.41
N LYS A 113 22.94 31.28 -3.77
CA LYS A 113 21.85 30.61 -3.02
C LYS A 113 22.16 29.15 -2.74
N LEU A 114 21.83 28.73 -1.51
CA LEU A 114 22.12 27.43 -0.90
C LEU A 114 21.91 26.27 -1.88
N ALA A 115 23.00 25.69 -2.36
CA ALA A 115 22.99 24.54 -3.25
C ALA A 115 22.32 23.37 -2.52
N THR A 116 21.08 23.06 -2.88
CA THR A 116 20.46 21.80 -2.44
C THR A 116 21.29 20.67 -3.06
N SER A 117 21.84 19.78 -2.23
CA SER A 117 22.63 18.64 -2.69
C SER A 117 21.89 17.92 -3.83
N PRO A 118 22.57 17.57 -4.93
CA PRO A 118 21.91 16.92 -6.05
C PRO A 118 21.24 15.62 -5.59
N THR A 119 19.95 15.49 -5.89
CA THR A 119 19.18 14.30 -5.49
C THR A 119 19.64 13.08 -6.28
N THR A 120 19.83 11.96 -5.59
CA THR A 120 20.23 10.68 -6.21
C THR A 120 19.14 9.64 -6.07
N CYS A 121 19.03 8.76 -7.07
CA CYS A 121 18.22 7.56 -6.96
C CYS A 121 18.84 6.60 -5.93
N LYS A 122 18.07 6.09 -4.97
CA LYS A 122 18.61 5.18 -3.95
C LYS A 122 18.82 3.73 -4.42
N LEU A 123 18.39 3.37 -5.64
CA LEU A 123 18.61 2.05 -6.23
C LEU A 123 19.86 2.00 -7.13
N CYS A 124 19.96 2.91 -8.11
CA CYS A 124 21.10 2.96 -9.04
C CYS A 124 22.17 4.00 -8.67
N PHE A 125 21.97 4.74 -7.58
CA PHE A 125 22.84 5.83 -7.09
C PHE A 125 22.95 7.06 -8.02
N GLY A 126 22.48 7.00 -9.26
CA GLY A 126 22.61 8.07 -10.25
C GLY A 126 21.89 9.38 -9.87
N TYR A 127 22.39 10.51 -10.36
CA TYR A 127 21.75 11.82 -10.17
C TYR A 127 20.39 11.88 -10.86
N VAL A 128 19.42 12.53 -10.22
CA VAL A 128 18.08 12.73 -10.76
C VAL A 128 17.70 14.19 -10.58
N CYS A 129 17.28 14.86 -11.65
CA CYS A 129 16.79 16.24 -11.57
C CYS A 129 15.39 16.31 -10.94
N ASN A 130 14.98 17.50 -10.49
CA ASN A 130 13.67 17.70 -9.85
C ASN A 130 12.47 17.26 -10.73
N SER A 131 12.58 17.36 -12.06
CA SER A 131 11.52 16.93 -12.97
C SER A 131 11.47 15.41 -13.20
N CYS A 132 12.57 14.71 -12.97
CA CYS A 132 12.65 13.24 -13.14
C CYS A 132 12.60 12.50 -11.81
N LYS A 133 12.61 13.22 -10.69
CA LYS A 133 12.62 12.65 -9.34
C LYS A 133 11.25 12.08 -9.00
N ILE A 134 11.19 10.79 -8.71
CA ILE A 134 10.02 10.13 -8.16
C ILE A 134 10.25 9.94 -6.66
N GLU A 135 9.46 10.60 -5.83
CA GLU A 135 9.52 10.42 -4.37
C GLU A 135 8.45 9.45 -3.90
N LYS A 136 8.86 8.41 -3.19
CA LYS A 136 7.95 7.44 -2.54
C LYS A 136 8.22 7.42 -1.04
N LYS A 137 7.14 7.28 -0.25
CA LYS A 137 7.23 7.18 1.21
C LYS A 137 7.27 5.70 1.58
N LEU A 138 8.44 5.25 2.02
CA LEU A 138 8.65 3.87 2.40
C LEU A 138 8.69 3.73 3.92
N SER A 139 8.22 2.59 4.42
CA SER A 139 8.20 2.24 5.83
C SER A 139 9.36 1.27 6.12
N PHE A 140 10.18 1.60 7.12
CA PHE A 140 11.34 0.82 7.54
C PHE A 140 11.22 0.47 9.02
N MET A 141 11.51 -0.78 9.37
CA MET A 141 11.64 -1.20 10.75
C MET A 141 13.06 -0.89 11.22
N ASN A 142 13.16 -0.09 12.27
CA ASN A 142 14.44 0.21 12.91
C ASN A 142 14.84 -0.90 13.90
N ALA A 143 16.08 -0.86 14.39
CA ALA A 143 16.58 -1.80 15.40
C ALA A 143 15.80 -1.75 16.73
N ASP A 144 15.10 -0.66 17.01
CA ASP A 144 14.20 -0.51 18.17
C ASP A 144 12.79 -1.08 17.93
N LEU A 145 12.60 -1.84 16.83
CA LEU A 145 11.32 -2.39 16.38
C LEU A 145 10.25 -1.34 16.06
N LYS A 146 10.62 -0.05 15.98
CA LYS A 146 9.70 1.01 15.56
C LYS A 146 9.71 1.17 14.05
N MET A 147 8.51 1.32 13.49
CA MET A 147 8.34 1.63 12.08
C MET A 147 8.54 3.12 11.84
N THR A 148 9.52 3.49 11.01
CA THR A 148 9.71 4.87 10.55
C THR A 148 9.42 5.00 9.08
N GLN A 149 8.79 6.11 8.69
CA GLN A 149 8.51 6.40 7.30
C GLN A 149 9.51 7.43 6.78
N ARG A 150 10.17 7.13 5.66
CA ARG A 150 11.16 8.02 5.04
C ARG A 150 10.77 8.27 3.59
N LYS A 151 10.97 9.51 3.13
CA LYS A 151 10.87 9.83 1.70
C LYS A 151 12.13 9.35 1.01
N VAL A 152 11.97 8.57 -0.04
CA VAL A 152 13.08 8.02 -0.83
C VAL A 152 12.90 8.44 -2.27
N SER A 153 13.98 8.88 -2.89
CA SER A 153 14.01 9.35 -4.28
C SER A 153 14.46 8.22 -5.22
N PHE A 154 13.75 8.09 -6.33
CA PHE A 154 14.02 7.11 -7.39
C PHE A 154 14.00 7.78 -8.77
N CYS A 155 14.65 7.16 -9.75
CA CYS A 155 14.41 7.44 -11.16
C CYS A 155 13.27 6.56 -11.68
N SER A 156 12.70 6.91 -12.84
CA SER A 156 11.62 6.14 -13.46
C SER A 156 12.00 4.69 -13.77
N SER A 157 13.18 4.47 -14.37
CA SER A 157 13.67 3.12 -14.73
C SER A 157 13.72 2.20 -13.51
N CYS A 158 14.36 2.59 -12.41
CA CYS A 158 14.43 1.73 -11.23
C CYS A 158 13.07 1.48 -10.57
N VAL A 159 12.11 2.41 -10.70
CA VAL A 159 10.73 2.15 -10.24
C VAL A 159 10.08 1.09 -11.12
N SER A 160 10.16 1.23 -12.45
CA SER A 160 9.61 0.25 -13.39
C SER A 160 10.21 -1.14 -13.21
N ASP A 161 11.53 -1.23 -13.05
CA ASP A 161 12.24 -2.48 -12.83
C ASP A 161 11.77 -3.16 -11.53
N ALA A 162 11.67 -2.40 -10.44
CA ALA A 162 11.18 -2.90 -9.16
C ALA A 162 9.71 -3.36 -9.21
N MET A 163 8.90 -2.83 -10.14
CA MET A 163 7.51 -3.25 -10.31
C MET A 163 7.35 -4.53 -11.14
N GLY A 164 8.38 -4.95 -11.89
CA GLY A 164 8.41 -6.24 -12.58
C GLY A 164 7.61 -6.27 -13.88
N VAL A 165 7.64 -5.20 -14.68
CA VAL A 165 7.14 -5.29 -16.07
C VAL A 165 8.22 -5.92 -16.96
N SER A 166 8.29 -7.25 -16.94
CA SER A 166 8.35 -8.17 -18.10
C SER A 166 8.49 -9.63 -17.60
N PRO A 167 7.98 -10.62 -18.35
CA PRO A 167 7.52 -11.91 -17.83
C PRO A 167 8.57 -13.01 -17.96
N SER A 168 9.10 -13.48 -16.83
CA SER A 168 9.52 -14.88 -16.65
C SER A 168 10.18 -15.04 -15.27
N GLU A 169 9.84 -16.15 -14.61
CA GLU A 169 10.50 -16.72 -13.42
C GLU A 169 10.05 -16.19 -12.05
N ILE A 170 8.91 -16.75 -11.62
CA ILE A 170 8.53 -16.89 -10.21
C ILE A 170 9.40 -17.99 -9.59
N PRO A 171 10.09 -17.73 -8.48
CA PRO A 171 10.06 -18.72 -7.38
C PRO A 171 9.29 -18.25 -6.14
N LYS A 172 8.30 -19.10 -5.85
CA LYS A 172 7.48 -19.42 -4.68
C LYS A 172 7.62 -18.62 -3.37
N ALA A 173 6.42 -18.43 -2.81
CA ALA A 173 6.10 -17.91 -1.50
C ALA A 173 6.69 -18.72 -0.33
N SER A 174 7.37 -18.02 0.57
CA SER A 174 7.28 -18.20 2.01
C SER A 174 7.63 -16.87 2.69
N ASP A 175 7.14 -16.69 3.91
CA ASP A 175 7.57 -15.67 4.88
C ASP A 175 6.73 -14.37 4.98
N CYS A 176 5.65 -14.56 5.74
CA CYS A 176 5.38 -13.88 7.01
C CYS A 176 5.09 -12.38 6.99
N TRP A 177 3.85 -12.01 7.34
CA TRP A 177 3.58 -10.75 8.03
C TRP A 177 2.60 -10.97 9.20
N PRO A 178 3.02 -10.71 10.44
CA PRO A 178 2.15 -10.40 11.56
C PRO A 178 1.87 -8.89 11.65
N HIS A 179 0.63 -8.59 12.02
CA HIS A 179 0.13 -7.38 12.71
C HIS A 179 0.19 -6.01 12.02
N ALA A 180 -0.97 -5.61 11.48
CA ALA A 180 -1.32 -4.24 11.15
C ALA A 180 -1.69 -3.45 12.42
N ALA A 181 -1.11 -2.25 12.60
CA ALA A 181 -1.54 -1.29 13.60
C ALA A 181 -1.67 0.12 12.99
N GLY A 182 -2.87 0.68 13.13
CA GLY A 182 -3.11 2.11 13.35
C GLY A 182 -3.27 2.99 12.12
N LEU A 183 -4.52 3.24 11.71
CA LEU A 183 -4.87 4.48 11.01
C LEU A 183 -6.24 4.96 11.46
N SER A 184 -6.25 6.11 12.14
CA SER A 184 -7.41 6.86 12.63
C SER A 184 -7.88 7.92 11.61
N ARG A 185 -9.11 8.41 11.80
CA ARG A 185 -9.80 9.54 11.13
C ARG A 185 -10.29 9.37 9.67
N LEU A 186 -11.60 9.14 9.52
CA LEU A 186 -12.56 9.98 8.78
C LEU A 186 -13.97 9.37 8.94
N CYS A 187 -14.92 10.25 9.22
CA CYS A 187 -16.29 9.98 9.65
C CYS A 187 -17.24 9.62 8.51
N ASN A 188 -18.32 8.95 8.92
CA ASN A 188 -19.72 9.08 8.49
C ASN A 188 -20.03 9.14 6.99
N GLN A 189 -20.55 8.04 6.47
CA GLN A 189 -21.98 7.96 6.13
C GLN A 189 -22.39 6.48 6.02
N SER A 190 -23.48 6.15 6.72
CA SER A 190 -24.13 4.86 6.71
C SER A 190 -25.07 4.76 5.51
N GLY A 191 -25.04 3.64 4.81
CA GLY A 191 -26.14 3.19 3.97
C GLY A 191 -25.77 2.96 2.51
N MET A 192 -25.74 1.67 2.17
CA MET A 192 -26.08 1.12 0.86
C MET A 192 -25.00 1.13 -0.25
N TRP A 193 -24.92 -0.05 -0.88
CA TRP A 193 -24.60 -0.49 -2.25
C TRP A 193 -23.42 0.05 -3.09
N SER A 194 -22.68 -0.93 -3.65
CA SER A 194 -21.84 -0.95 -4.85
C SER A 194 -21.05 0.30 -5.25
N THR A 195 -19.73 0.14 -5.34
CA THR A 195 -18.93 0.88 -6.32
C THR A 195 -18.32 -0.10 -7.33
N VAL A 196 -19.08 -0.34 -8.39
CA VAL A 196 -18.49 -0.48 -9.72
C VAL A 196 -18.15 0.95 -10.14
N LEU A 197 -16.86 1.26 -10.30
CA LEU A 197 -16.44 2.47 -11.00
C LEU A 197 -16.43 2.15 -12.50
N ASP A 198 -17.60 2.22 -13.12
CA ASP A 198 -17.70 2.40 -14.55
C ASP A 198 -18.35 3.77 -14.78
N ASN A 199 -17.60 4.61 -15.46
CA ASN A 199 -18.00 5.93 -15.92
C ASN A 199 -18.97 5.75 -17.10
N GLU A 200 -20.27 5.92 -16.89
CA GLU A 200 -21.16 6.53 -17.89
C GLU A 200 -22.56 6.82 -17.34
N SER A 201 -23.04 8.01 -17.70
CA SER A 201 -24.36 8.55 -17.43
C SER A 201 -25.45 7.75 -18.14
N SER A 202 -26.57 7.47 -17.46
CA SER A 202 -27.94 7.74 -17.92
C SER A 202 -28.99 7.13 -16.98
N ALA A 203 -30.08 7.88 -16.80
CA ALA A 203 -31.16 7.67 -15.86
C ALA A 203 -32.09 6.49 -16.19
N VAL A 204 -32.59 5.76 -15.17
CA VAL A 204 -33.92 5.10 -15.18
C VAL A 204 -34.52 5.02 -13.76
N SER A 205 -35.83 5.22 -13.71
CA SER A 205 -36.77 5.36 -12.59
C SER A 205 -36.87 4.16 -11.64
N HIS A 206 -37.25 4.44 -10.38
CA HIS A 206 -37.67 3.44 -9.38
C HIS A 206 -39.19 3.25 -9.39
N ASP A 207 -39.64 2.01 -9.58
CA ASP A 207 -40.97 1.57 -9.11
C ASP A 207 -40.77 0.60 -7.94
N PHE A 208 -41.36 0.98 -6.80
CA PHE A 208 -41.46 0.14 -5.60
C PHE A 208 -42.73 -0.70 -5.68
N ALA A 209 -42.60 -2.02 -5.73
CA ALA A 209 -43.68 -2.93 -5.38
C ALA A 209 -43.17 -4.03 -4.45
N ASN A 210 -43.63 -3.92 -3.20
CA ASN A 210 -43.85 -4.96 -2.19
C ASN A 210 -43.71 -6.42 -2.65
N THR A 211 -43.06 -7.25 -1.84
CA THR A 211 -43.77 -8.36 -1.17
C THR A 211 -42.98 -8.91 0.02
N ARG A 212 -43.61 -8.75 1.19
CA ARG A 212 -43.79 -9.67 2.31
C ARG A 212 -42.75 -10.75 2.61
#